data_AF-A0AAP2GT70-F1
#
_entry.id   AF-A0AAP2GT70-F1
#
_cell.length_a   1.000
_cell.length_b   1.000
_cell.length_c   1.000
_cell.angle_alpha   90.00
_cell.angle_beta   90.00
_cell.angle_gamma   90.00
#
_symmetry.space_group_name_H-M   'P 1'
#
loop_
_entity.id
_entity.type
_entity.pdbx_description
1 polymer ?
#
loop_
_entity_poly.entity_id
_entity_poly.type
_entity_poly.pdbx_seq_one_letter_code
_entity_poly.pdbx_strand_id
1 'polypeptide(L)'
;PKDRNTINITGYWPKKLVHYLSVYDDGFQPVHFHLPVIRLAGLYLLCAEALNELNGPGEEAYGYINAVRLRAGLPTVQAAWSTYATNPNKYQTQDGLR
;
A
#
# COMPACT_ATOMS: atom_id res chain seq x y z
N PRO A 1 -15.79 26.32 20.46
CA PRO A 1 -16.06 24.86 20.57
C PRO A 1 -15.76 24.17 19.23
N LYS A 2 -14.82 23.22 19.21
CA LYS A 2 -14.63 22.34 18.04
C LYS A 2 -15.94 21.57 17.86
N ASP A 3 -16.66 21.87 16.80
CA ASP A 3 -17.94 21.23 16.49
C ASP A 3 -17.71 19.72 16.28
N ARG A 4 -18.51 18.88 16.93
CA ARG A 4 -18.36 17.41 16.92
C ARG A 4 -18.89 16.77 15.63
N ASN A 5 -19.70 17.49 14.86
CA ASN A 5 -20.44 16.95 13.71
C ASN A 5 -19.89 17.35 12.34
N THR A 6 -19.17 18.48 12.22
CA THR A 6 -18.73 19.03 10.92
C THR A 6 -17.25 18.81 10.62
N ILE A 7 -16.46 18.38 11.60
CA ILE A 7 -15.03 18.12 11.46
C ILE A 7 -14.67 16.73 11.99
N ASN A 8 -13.78 16.06 11.26
CA ASN A 8 -13.27 14.78 11.69
C ASN A 8 -12.29 14.96 12.86
N ILE A 9 -12.29 14.02 13.80
CA ILE A 9 -11.54 14.13 15.06
C ILE A 9 -10.03 14.28 14.85
N THR A 10 -9.49 13.77 13.73
CA THR A 10 -8.06 13.83 13.39
C THR A 10 -7.69 14.97 12.43
N GLY A 11 -8.65 15.65 11.80
CA GLY A 11 -8.38 16.67 10.78
C GLY A 11 -7.92 16.14 9.40
N TYR A 12 -7.71 14.84 9.22
CA TYR A 12 -7.30 14.22 7.94
C TYR A 12 -8.44 13.58 7.12
N TRP A 13 -8.53 13.91 5.83
CA TRP A 13 -9.50 13.33 4.91
C TRP A 13 -8.86 12.43 3.83
N PRO A 14 -9.29 11.17 3.66
CA PRO A 14 -8.73 10.27 2.66
C PRO A 14 -9.28 10.57 1.26
N LYS A 15 -8.40 10.93 0.31
CA LYS A 15 -8.79 11.14 -1.11
C LYS A 15 -8.89 9.84 -1.93
N LYS A 16 -8.42 8.70 -1.39
CA LYS A 16 -8.28 7.43 -2.13
C LYS A 16 -9.58 6.91 -2.77
N LEU A 17 -10.73 7.22 -2.17
CA LEU A 17 -12.04 6.75 -2.62
C LEU A 17 -12.78 7.79 -3.50
N VAL A 18 -12.15 8.91 -3.82
CA VAL A 18 -12.75 9.96 -4.65
C VAL A 18 -12.18 9.86 -6.06
N HIS A 19 -13.06 9.73 -7.05
CA HIS A 19 -12.64 9.75 -8.44
C HIS A 19 -12.02 11.11 -8.80
N TYR A 20 -10.90 11.12 -9.51
CA TYR A 20 -10.13 12.34 -9.76
C TYR A 20 -10.86 13.38 -10.62
N LEU A 21 -11.87 12.96 -11.40
CA LEU A 21 -12.75 13.85 -12.17
C LEU A 21 -13.98 14.32 -11.40
N SER A 22 -14.14 13.95 -10.12
CA SER A 22 -15.24 14.51 -9.31
C SER A 22 -14.93 15.96 -9.00
N VAL A 23 -15.86 16.86 -9.34
CA VAL A 23 -15.69 18.31 -9.19
C VAL A 23 -16.74 18.85 -8.22
N TYR A 24 -16.37 19.91 -7.52
CA TYR A 24 -17.27 20.71 -6.71
C TYR A 24 -17.29 22.13 -7.30
N ASP A 25 -18.36 22.46 -8.03
CA ASP A 25 -18.55 23.78 -8.67
C ASP A 25 -19.92 24.33 -8.22
N ASP A 26 -20.98 24.14 -9.00
CA ASP A 26 -22.37 24.33 -8.56
C ASP A 26 -22.89 23.06 -7.86
N GLY A 27 -22.32 22.78 -6.69
CA GLY A 27 -22.58 21.57 -5.91
C GLY A 27 -21.65 20.40 -6.24
N PHE A 28 -21.85 19.27 -5.54
CA PHE A 28 -21.01 18.09 -5.67
C PHE A 28 -21.45 17.24 -6.87
N GLN A 29 -20.54 17.07 -7.83
CA GLN A 29 -20.75 16.28 -9.05
C GLN A 29 -19.87 15.01 -8.99
N PRO A 30 -20.38 13.86 -8.49
CA PRO A 30 -19.61 12.63 -8.40
C PRO A 30 -19.47 11.94 -9.75
N VAL A 31 -18.27 11.44 -10.05
CA VAL A 31 -18.04 10.52 -11.16
C VAL A 31 -17.98 9.08 -10.63
N HIS A 32 -18.83 8.21 -11.16
CA HIS A 32 -18.85 6.79 -10.78
C HIS A 32 -17.60 6.06 -11.30
N PHE A 33 -17.06 5.19 -10.46
CA PHE A 33 -15.94 4.32 -10.80
C PHE A 33 -16.14 2.95 -10.14
N HIS A 34 -15.57 1.92 -10.77
CA HIS A 34 -15.66 0.56 -10.26
C HIS A 34 -14.48 0.25 -9.35
N LEU A 35 -14.76 -0.26 -8.15
CA LEU A 35 -13.74 -0.75 -7.24
C LEU A 35 -13.44 -2.23 -7.56
N PRO A 36 -12.18 -2.61 -7.83
CA PRO A 36 -11.84 -3.99 -8.08
C PRO A 36 -11.93 -4.81 -6.78
N VAL A 37 -12.63 -5.95 -6.83
CA VAL A 37 -12.69 -6.92 -5.72
C VAL A 37 -11.35 -7.62 -5.53
N ILE A 38 -10.70 -8.02 -6.63
CA ILE A 38 -9.36 -8.59 -6.66
C ILE A 38 -8.51 -7.77 -7.64
N ARG A 39 -7.27 -7.46 -7.25
CA ARG A 39 -6.29 -6.74 -8.06
C ARG A 39 -4.98 -7.52 -8.12
N LEU A 40 -4.29 -7.46 -9.27
CA LEU A 40 -3.04 -8.17 -9.51
C LEU A 40 -1.97 -7.90 -8.43
N ALA A 41 -1.83 -6.65 -7.98
CA ALA A 41 -0.88 -6.36 -6.90
C ALA A 41 -1.24 -7.06 -5.58
N GLY A 42 -2.53 -7.26 -5.30
CA GLY A 42 -2.96 -8.03 -4.14
C GLY A 42 -2.61 -9.51 -4.29
N LEU A 43 -2.76 -10.05 -5.50
CA LEU A 43 -2.32 -11.41 -5.82
C LEU A 43 -0.80 -11.58 -5.65
N TYR A 44 0.00 -10.62 -6.12
CA TYR A 44 1.45 -10.66 -5.92
C TYR A 44 1.86 -10.61 -4.45
N LEU A 45 1.21 -9.77 -3.63
CA LEU A 45 1.51 -9.73 -2.20
C LEU A 45 1.08 -11.01 -1.48
N LEU A 46 -0.05 -11.61 -1.87
CA LEU A 46 -0.50 -12.89 -1.35
C LEU A 46 0.46 -14.03 -1.74
N CYS A 47 0.94 -14.07 -2.98
CA CYS A 47 1.96 -15.00 -3.42
C CYS A 47 3.28 -14.80 -2.66
N ALA A 48 3.70 -13.55 -2.43
CA ALA A 48 4.91 -13.25 -1.67
C ALA A 48 4.79 -13.74 -0.21
N GLU A 49 3.64 -13.53 0.43
CA GLU A 49 3.37 -14.01 1.79
C GLU A 49 3.40 -15.55 1.84
N ALA A 50 2.69 -16.22 0.92
CA ALA A 50 2.67 -17.68 0.87
C ALA A 50 4.07 -18.29 0.65
N LEU A 51 4.88 -17.67 -0.21
CA LEU A 51 6.27 -18.10 -0.44
C LEU A 51 7.16 -17.86 0.78
N ASN A 52 6.97 -16.73 1.48
CA ASN A 52 7.69 -16.45 2.72
C ASN A 52 7.31 -17.44 3.84
N GLU A 53 6.04 -17.85 3.94
CA GLU A 53 5.60 -18.85 4.91
C GLU A 53 6.10 -20.26 4.57
N LEU A 54 6.16 -20.62 3.28
CA LEU A 54 6.59 -21.95 2.84
C LEU A 54 8.11 -22.15 2.94
N ASN A 55 8.89 -21.22 2.39
CA ASN A 55 10.33 -21.37 2.18
C ASN A 55 11.17 -20.34 2.95
N GLY A 56 10.52 -19.41 3.65
CA GLY A 56 11.18 -18.25 4.23
C GLY A 56 11.47 -17.14 3.21
N PRO A 57 12.23 -16.11 3.62
CA PRO A 57 12.53 -14.97 2.79
C PRO A 57 13.44 -15.36 1.61
N GLY A 58 12.92 -15.28 0.39
CA GLY A 58 13.61 -15.69 -0.84
C GLY A 58 13.51 -14.67 -1.97
N GLU A 59 14.33 -14.85 -3.01
CA GLU A 59 14.38 -13.96 -4.18
C GLU A 59 13.02 -13.81 -4.88
N GLU A 60 12.26 -14.90 -4.98
CA GLU A 60 10.92 -14.88 -5.58
C GLU A 60 9.94 -14.01 -4.77
N ALA A 61 9.93 -14.15 -3.45
CA ALA A 61 9.10 -13.33 -2.56
C ALA A 61 9.47 -11.84 -2.68
N TYR A 62 10.77 -11.52 -2.67
CA TYR A 62 11.22 -10.16 -2.91
C TYR A 62 10.84 -9.66 -4.30
N GLY A 63 10.90 -10.50 -5.33
CA GLY A 63 10.52 -10.18 -6.70
C GLY A 63 9.08 -9.69 -6.80
N TYR A 64 8.14 -10.44 -6.23
CA TYR A 64 6.72 -10.07 -6.22
C TYR A 64 6.45 -8.77 -5.47
N ILE A 65 7.08 -8.56 -4.31
CA ILE A 65 6.95 -7.31 -3.55
C ILE A 65 7.56 -6.14 -4.34
N ASN A 66 8.75 -6.34 -4.90
CA ASN A 66 9.47 -5.33 -5.67
C ASN A 66 8.72 -4.92 -6.94
N ALA A 67 7.98 -5.83 -7.59
CA ALA A 67 7.11 -5.49 -8.71
C ALA A 67 6.03 -4.46 -8.33
N VAL A 68 5.41 -4.62 -7.14
CA VAL A 68 4.41 -3.67 -6.64
C VAL A 68 5.06 -2.33 -6.25
N ARG A 69 6.25 -2.39 -5.63
CA ARG A 69 7.02 -1.20 -5.21
C ARG A 69 7.51 -0.37 -6.40
N LEU A 70 8.03 -1.02 -7.44
CA LEU A 70 8.45 -0.37 -8.68
C LEU A 70 7.30 0.41 -9.31
N ARG A 71 6.11 -0.19 -9.40
CA ARG A 71 4.90 0.48 -9.90
C ARG A 71 4.50 1.68 -9.04
N ALA A 72 4.76 1.63 -7.73
CA ALA A 72 4.53 2.74 -6.81
C ALA A 72 5.65 3.80 -6.80
N GLY A 73 6.72 3.62 -7.59
CA GLY A 73 7.88 4.51 -7.58
C GLY A 73 8.75 4.40 -6.33
N LEU A 74 8.69 3.26 -5.62
CA LEU A 74 9.47 3.01 -4.41
C LEU A 74 10.72 2.17 -4.71
N PRO A 75 11.83 2.39 -3.98
CA PRO A 75 13.01 1.54 -4.08
C PRO A 75 12.69 0.11 -3.63
N THR A 76 13.52 -0.85 -4.05
CA THR A 76 13.39 -2.27 -3.68
C THR A 76 13.40 -2.46 -2.16
N VAL A 77 12.85 -3.59 -1.68
CA VAL A 77 12.83 -3.92 -0.25
C VAL A 77 14.25 -3.87 0.32
N GLN A 78 15.22 -4.48 -0.36
CA GLN A 78 16.60 -4.54 0.07
C GLN A 78 17.22 -3.15 0.21
N ALA A 79 17.08 -2.30 -0.82
CA ALA A 79 17.64 -0.94 -0.80
C ALA A 79 16.95 -0.05 0.23
N ALA A 80 15.62 -0.16 0.35
CA ALA A 80 14.86 0.64 1.32
C ALA A 80 15.22 0.28 2.76
N TRP A 81 15.36 -1.01 3.06
CA TRP A 81 15.65 -1.47 4.41
C TRP A 81 17.12 -1.28 4.79
N SER A 82 18.04 -1.52 3.86
CA SER A 82 19.47 -1.28 4.13
C SER A 82 19.78 0.19 4.39
N THR A 83 19.06 1.10 3.73
CA THR A 83 19.35 2.55 3.78
C THR A 83 18.58 3.27 4.87
N TYR A 84 17.31 2.92 5.11
CA TYR A 84 16.41 3.73 5.93
C TYR A 84 15.85 3.02 7.15
N ALA A 85 15.94 1.68 7.25
CA ALA A 85 15.36 0.96 8.39
C ALA A 85 16.26 1.04 9.62
N THR A 86 15.66 1.18 10.80
CA THR A 86 16.35 1.08 12.08
C THR A 86 16.95 -0.31 12.31
N ASN A 87 16.31 -1.35 11.75
CA ASN A 87 16.81 -2.73 11.76
C ASN A 87 17.00 -3.24 10.33
N PRO A 88 18.16 -2.97 9.70
CA PRO A 88 18.41 -3.26 8.29
C PRO A 88 18.24 -4.73 7.90
N ASN A 89 18.52 -5.67 8.81
CA ASN A 89 18.50 -7.12 8.50
C ASN A 89 17.13 -7.77 8.71
N LYS A 90 16.13 -7.03 9.19
CA LYS A 90 14.85 -7.65 9.58
C LYS A 90 14.10 -8.24 8.37
N TYR A 91 14.27 -7.69 7.16
CA TYR A 91 13.68 -8.28 5.94
C TYR A 91 14.23 -9.68 5.59
N GLN A 92 15.37 -10.09 6.16
CA GLN A 92 16.01 -11.39 5.91
C GLN A 92 15.46 -12.52 6.80
N THR A 93 14.49 -12.21 7.67
CA THR A 93 13.86 -13.20 8.56
C THR A 93 12.41 -13.38 8.17
N GLN A 94 11.89 -14.60 8.31
CA GLN A 94 10.50 -14.93 7.97
C GLN A 94 9.51 -14.01 8.72
N ASP A 95 9.67 -13.90 10.04
CA ASP A 95 8.88 -13.00 10.90
C ASP A 95 9.05 -11.52 10.55
N GLY A 96 10.20 -11.13 10.01
CA GLY A 96 10.49 -9.75 9.69
C GLY A 96 10.06 -9.30 8.30
N LEU A 97 9.82 -10.24 7.38
CA LEU A 97 9.27 -10.00 6.05
C LEU A 97 7.73 -10.01 6.02
N ARG A 98 7.10 -10.47 7.10
CA ARG A 98 5.64 -10.51 7.29
C ARG A 98 5.04 -9.13 7.60
#